data_AF-A0A8T5M9Q1-F1
#
_entry.id   AF-A0A8T5M9Q1-F1
#
_cell.length_a   1.000
_cell.length_b   1.000
_cell.length_c   1.000
_cell.angle_alpha   90.00
_cell.angle_beta   90.00
_cell.angle_gamma   90.00
#
_symmetry.space_group_name_H-M   'P 1'
#
loop_
_entity.id
_entity.type
_entity.pdbx_description
1 polymer ?
#
loop_
_entity_poly.entity_id
_entity_poly.type
_entity_poly.pdbx_seq_one_letter_code
_entity_poly.pdbx_strand_id
1 'polypeptide(L)'
;MKGLLTACLIAIVLFCILTLGIVSGLVRQCDDGQTIFKVDKDTNAHGEVWDQDTYAGEICYNEIFEGSYLESDPHQCDTMNAVLRFSDVSNAHAEILDLNTVTYSDVCFGDLDCTQITSGNCSQLDGGPEGGGTDWSRIISLSDITNAHMAFGDYYVNMICCKSSNANSICNYDSVCEPARGESEEYCIDCLSVCGDDVISGLEICDIGLDQAPGGGDDLLNGKDCTSYGDDPSPFVGGNLMCAEGCRGFDVFYCTLPDCGDGEIDGLEDCDPPGLDNNEACDTEEGYEGIKFCRDTCRWGECIAQGACGDGVVDYPPEDCDFDSYGEPIYRSGITDCEGVDDGFLGGNLDCILAEEENECRFNVGECVGGVGFCEDEQPFFYQVTGSYFSPQSCYEYNLVYPDSDDADDREELCARNCVPGASDPVNNGYGGEALDVWGCDWDSSGADGGECYFYFTDIDSGGLCKTELLYAEECSADDAFRTVVINATPIGGSWQCDAGCGPGVACETQVRCPRVIILPFFGAIAFVFGIISISIIYLCWKRKK
;
A
#
# COMPACT_ATOMS: atom_id res chain seq x y z
N MET A 1 -11.85 42.23 -0.13
CA MET A 1 -10.41 42.51 -0.41
C MET A 1 -9.58 42.28 0.85
N LYS A 2 -8.65 43.15 1.32
CA LYS A 2 -7.60 42.74 2.31
C LYS A 2 -8.05 41.79 3.45
N GLY A 3 -9.09 42.12 4.22
CA GLY A 3 -9.58 41.24 5.29
C GLY A 3 -10.19 39.91 4.84
N LEU A 4 -10.70 39.82 3.60
CA LEU A 4 -11.18 38.57 3.00
C LEU A 4 -10.00 37.68 2.59
N LEU A 5 -8.94 38.27 2.00
CA LEU A 5 -7.71 37.55 1.65
C LEU A 5 -7.03 36.97 2.90
N THR A 6 -6.94 37.77 3.97
CA THR A 6 -6.44 37.29 5.27
C THR A 6 -7.33 36.21 5.88
N ALA A 7 -8.66 36.30 5.75
CA ALA A 7 -9.57 35.26 6.23
C ALA A 7 -9.42 33.95 5.44
N CYS A 8 -9.27 34.02 4.10
CA CYS A 8 -9.07 32.84 3.26
C CYS A 8 -7.72 32.17 3.53
N LEU A 9 -6.63 32.95 3.65
CA LEU A 9 -5.31 32.40 3.96
C LEU A 9 -5.24 31.82 5.39
N ILE A 10 -5.95 32.41 6.37
CA ILE A 10 -6.15 31.80 7.69
C ILE A 10 -6.98 30.51 7.61
N ALA A 11 -8.00 30.46 6.75
CA ALA A 11 -8.82 29.26 6.56
C ALA A 11 -8.03 28.12 5.91
N ILE A 12 -7.20 28.40 4.90
CA ILE A 12 -6.29 27.42 4.27
C ILE A 12 -5.26 26.93 5.29
N VAL A 13 -4.61 27.82 6.04
CA VAL A 13 -3.65 27.41 7.09
C VAL A 13 -4.32 26.61 8.20
N LEU A 14 -5.55 26.96 8.62
CA LEU A 14 -6.32 26.14 9.56
C LEU A 14 -6.73 24.79 8.96
N PHE A 15 -7.08 24.72 7.68
CA PHE A 15 -7.40 23.47 6.99
C PHE A 15 -6.17 22.56 6.93
N CYS A 16 -5.01 23.07 6.52
CA CYS A 16 -3.75 22.34 6.54
C CYS A 16 -3.33 21.90 7.95
N ILE A 17 -3.54 22.72 8.98
CA ILE A 17 -3.27 22.32 10.37
C ILE A 17 -4.26 21.26 10.87
N LEU A 18 -5.53 21.30 10.43
CA LEU A 18 -6.48 20.23 10.71
C LEU A 18 -6.08 18.93 10.00
N THR A 19 -5.77 18.96 8.69
CA THR A 19 -5.42 17.74 7.95
C THR A 19 -4.11 17.13 8.44
N LEU A 20 -3.07 17.93 8.68
CA LEU A 20 -1.81 17.45 9.29
C LEU A 20 -2.03 16.92 10.71
N GLY A 21 -3.00 17.45 11.46
CA GLY A 21 -3.39 16.94 12.78
C GLY A 21 -4.22 15.65 12.74
N ILE A 22 -4.69 15.21 11.57
CA ILE A 22 -5.47 13.97 11.38
C ILE A 22 -4.56 12.81 10.94
N VAL A 23 -3.36 13.07 10.40
CA VAL A 23 -2.37 12.03 10.05
C VAL A 23 -1.46 11.63 11.23
N SER A 24 -1.83 12.00 12.46
CA SER A 24 -1.45 11.18 13.62
C SER A 24 -2.25 9.88 13.54
N GLY A 25 -1.68 8.90 12.82
CA GLY A 25 -2.30 7.60 12.60
C GLY A 25 -2.72 6.93 13.92
N LEU A 26 -3.76 6.12 13.85
CA LEU A 26 -4.32 5.38 14.98
C LEU A 26 -3.35 4.28 15.44
N VAL A 27 -2.26 4.69 16.10
CA VAL A 27 -1.47 3.79 16.94
C VAL A 27 -2.43 3.29 18.02
N ARG A 28 -2.68 1.98 18.04
CA ARG A 28 -3.50 1.35 19.07
C ARG A 28 -2.85 1.61 20.42
N GLN A 29 -3.53 2.42 21.22
CA GLN A 29 -3.11 2.78 22.56
C GLN A 29 -4.34 2.73 23.44
N CYS A 30 -4.38 1.70 24.30
CA CYS A 30 -5.37 1.60 25.35
C CYS A 30 -4.78 2.10 26.68
N ASP A 31 -5.61 2.25 27.71
CA ASP A 31 -5.10 2.49 29.07
C ASP A 31 -4.32 1.25 29.53
N ASP A 32 -3.21 1.41 30.27
CA ASP A 32 -2.36 0.32 30.78
C ASP A 32 -3.14 -0.92 31.30
N GLY A 33 -4.24 -0.66 32.03
CA GLY A 33 -5.12 -1.68 32.62
C GLY A 33 -6.03 -2.41 31.62
N GLN A 34 -5.85 -2.19 30.32
CA GLN A 34 -6.50 -2.90 29.20
C GLN A 34 -5.45 -3.55 28.27
N THR A 35 -4.22 -3.05 28.24
CA THR A 35 -3.11 -3.62 27.46
C THR A 35 -2.74 -5.01 28.00
N ILE A 36 -2.94 -6.05 27.20
CA ILE A 36 -2.58 -7.44 27.55
C ILE A 36 -1.06 -7.63 27.42
N PHE A 37 -0.50 -7.24 26.26
CA PHE A 37 0.93 -7.14 25.97
C PHE A 37 1.14 -6.24 24.74
N LYS A 38 2.40 -6.01 24.34
CA LYS A 38 2.76 -5.21 23.14
C LYS A 38 3.64 -6.02 22.18
N VAL A 39 3.63 -5.65 20.90
CA VAL A 39 4.40 -6.30 19.81
C VAL A 39 5.00 -5.28 18.84
N ASP A 40 6.15 -5.59 18.26
CA ASP A 40 6.96 -4.61 17.50
C ASP A 40 6.36 -4.20 16.15
N LYS A 41 5.51 -5.04 15.55
CA LYS A 41 4.83 -4.87 14.25
C LYS A 41 3.76 -5.95 14.04
N ASP A 42 3.04 -5.89 12.91
CA ASP A 42 1.86 -6.72 12.66
C ASP A 42 2.14 -8.22 12.45
N THR A 43 3.33 -8.56 11.92
CA THR A 43 3.72 -9.93 11.54
C THR A 43 5.20 -10.19 11.80
N ASN A 44 5.62 -11.45 11.96
CA ASN A 44 7.01 -11.82 12.24
C ASN A 44 7.57 -11.09 13.49
N ALA A 45 6.72 -10.92 14.50
CA ALA A 45 6.89 -9.96 15.57
C ALA A 45 7.54 -10.52 16.84
N HIS A 46 8.28 -9.67 17.54
CA HIS A 46 8.68 -9.89 18.93
C HIS A 46 7.70 -9.19 19.87
N GLY A 47 7.58 -9.69 21.10
CA GLY A 47 6.68 -9.17 22.12
C GLY A 47 7.39 -8.50 23.29
N GLU A 48 6.65 -7.69 24.03
CA GLU A 48 7.04 -7.20 25.35
C GLU A 48 5.84 -7.10 26.29
N VAL A 49 6.09 -7.17 27.59
CA VAL A 49 5.02 -7.05 28.60
C VAL A 49 4.47 -5.62 28.65
N TRP A 50 3.22 -5.48 29.11
CA TRP A 50 2.45 -4.23 29.06
C TRP A 50 3.14 -2.98 29.65
N ASP A 51 4.03 -3.13 30.64
CA ASP A 51 4.70 -2.02 31.33
C ASP A 51 6.02 -1.56 30.67
N GLN A 52 6.27 -2.02 29.45
CA GLN A 52 7.38 -1.59 28.60
C GLN A 52 6.90 -0.59 27.51
N ASP A 53 7.81 0.28 27.06
CA ASP A 53 7.54 1.39 26.13
C ASP A 53 8.44 1.31 24.86
N THR A 54 8.83 0.11 24.43
CA THR A 54 9.66 -0.09 23.23
C THR A 54 8.80 -0.21 21.97
N TYR A 55 7.62 -0.83 22.09
CA TYR A 55 6.76 -1.24 20.99
C TYR A 55 5.44 -0.47 20.98
N ALA A 56 4.98 -0.14 19.77
CA ALA A 56 3.79 0.69 19.54
C ALA A 56 2.53 -0.10 19.17
N GLY A 57 2.64 -1.41 18.88
CA GLY A 57 1.49 -2.28 18.65
C GLY A 57 0.98 -2.84 19.96
N GLU A 58 -0.13 -2.33 20.49
CA GLU A 58 -0.74 -2.84 21.72
C GLU A 58 -1.82 -3.90 21.43
N ILE A 59 -1.89 -4.94 22.27
CA ILE A 59 -2.94 -5.95 22.26
C ILE A 59 -3.95 -5.59 23.36
N CYS A 60 -5.09 -5.00 23.00
CA CYS A 60 -6.00 -4.38 23.97
C CYS A 60 -7.24 -5.24 24.27
N TYR A 61 -7.49 -5.52 25.56
CA TYR A 61 -8.66 -6.31 26.01
C TYR A 61 -9.98 -5.73 25.49
N ASN A 62 -10.16 -4.41 25.57
CA ASN A 62 -11.40 -3.72 25.16
C ASN A 62 -11.59 -3.56 23.65
N GLU A 63 -10.66 -4.06 22.82
CA GLU A 63 -10.81 -4.20 21.37
C GLU A 63 -11.26 -5.62 20.99
N ILE A 64 -11.00 -6.59 21.88
CA ILE A 64 -11.22 -8.01 21.69
C ILE A 64 -12.51 -8.48 22.40
N PHE A 65 -12.82 -7.90 23.56
CA PHE A 65 -13.94 -8.25 24.44
C PHE A 65 -14.85 -7.05 24.72
N GLU A 66 -16.16 -7.29 24.95
CA GLU A 66 -17.20 -6.24 25.06
C GLU A 66 -17.00 -5.34 26.29
N GLY A 67 -16.23 -4.26 26.12
CA GLY A 67 -16.02 -3.20 27.10
C GLY A 67 -14.70 -3.30 27.87
N SER A 68 -14.52 -2.42 28.84
CA SER A 68 -13.27 -2.34 29.61
C SER A 68 -13.24 -3.34 30.76
N TYR A 69 -12.10 -3.99 30.99
CA TYR A 69 -11.85 -4.75 32.22
C TYR A 69 -11.83 -3.81 33.43
N LEU A 70 -12.55 -4.15 34.51
CA LEU A 70 -12.80 -3.24 35.64
C LEU A 70 -12.20 -3.67 36.99
N GLU A 71 -11.58 -4.85 37.09
CA GLU A 71 -10.91 -5.26 38.33
C GLU A 71 -9.48 -4.67 38.44
N SER A 72 -8.95 -4.63 39.66
CA SER A 72 -7.65 -4.02 39.93
C SER A 72 -6.50 -5.00 39.70
N ASP A 73 -5.44 -4.54 39.02
CA ASP A 73 -4.20 -5.30 38.77
C ASP A 73 -4.43 -6.53 37.86
N PRO A 74 -4.94 -6.35 36.62
CA PRO A 74 -5.25 -7.45 35.71
C PRO A 74 -4.02 -8.31 35.39
N HIS A 75 -2.83 -7.73 35.38
CA HIS A 75 -1.59 -8.43 35.05
C HIS A 75 -1.05 -9.32 36.17
N GLN A 76 -1.73 -9.38 37.32
CA GLN A 76 -1.34 -10.22 38.44
C GLN A 76 -1.61 -11.71 38.14
N CYS A 77 -0.62 -12.39 37.55
CA CYS A 77 -0.65 -13.82 37.23
C CYS A 77 -1.18 -14.71 38.37
N ASP A 78 -2.15 -15.55 38.06
CA ASP A 78 -2.56 -16.70 38.85
C ASP A 78 -2.37 -18.02 38.07
N THR A 79 -3.15 -19.08 38.37
CA THR A 79 -3.05 -20.37 37.67
C THR A 79 -4.08 -20.57 36.56
N MET A 80 -4.79 -19.51 36.16
CA MET A 80 -5.91 -19.54 35.21
C MET A 80 -5.85 -18.39 34.19
N ASN A 81 -5.38 -17.20 34.58
CA ASN A 81 -5.39 -16.00 33.72
C ASN A 81 -4.14 -15.79 32.83
N ALA A 82 -3.34 -16.85 32.61
CA ALA A 82 -2.18 -16.80 31.72
C ALA A 82 -2.62 -16.90 30.24
N VAL A 83 -2.06 -16.05 29.38
CA VAL A 83 -2.41 -15.92 27.96
C VAL A 83 -1.40 -16.65 27.08
N LEU A 84 -0.12 -16.41 27.30
CA LEU A 84 1.03 -17.04 26.66
C LEU A 84 2.27 -16.88 27.55
N ARG A 85 3.45 -17.31 27.10
CA ARG A 85 4.71 -17.14 27.85
C ARG A 85 5.77 -16.45 26.99
N PHE A 86 6.54 -15.52 27.55
CA PHE A 86 7.60 -14.76 26.88
C PHE A 86 9.01 -15.11 27.37
N SER A 87 9.99 -15.10 26.47
CA SER A 87 11.39 -15.46 26.75
C SER A 87 12.19 -14.44 27.58
N ASP A 88 11.73 -13.18 27.62
CA ASP A 88 12.26 -12.06 28.41
C ASP A 88 11.12 -11.02 28.59
N VAL A 89 11.36 -9.88 29.23
CA VAL A 89 10.33 -8.83 29.41
C VAL A 89 10.09 -7.98 28.16
N SER A 90 11.09 -7.88 27.27
CA SER A 90 11.01 -7.16 25.99
C SER A 90 11.92 -7.80 24.94
N ASN A 91 11.64 -7.58 23.65
CA ASN A 91 12.22 -8.31 22.53
C ASN A 91 12.15 -9.83 22.74
N ALA A 92 10.97 -10.29 23.17
CA ALA A 92 10.72 -11.66 23.55
C ALA A 92 10.12 -12.49 22.41
N HIS A 93 10.53 -13.75 22.35
CA HIS A 93 9.83 -14.79 21.61
C HIS A 93 8.75 -15.40 22.51
N ALA A 94 7.70 -15.96 21.90
CA ALA A 94 6.59 -16.58 22.61
C ALA A 94 6.69 -18.12 22.71
N GLU A 95 6.06 -18.71 23.72
CA GLU A 95 5.67 -20.12 23.75
C GLU A 95 4.26 -20.33 24.31
N ILE A 96 3.67 -21.48 23.98
CA ILE A 96 2.32 -21.88 24.42
C ILE A 96 2.28 -22.29 25.90
N LEU A 97 1.12 -22.16 26.54
CA LEU A 97 0.90 -22.46 27.96
C LEU A 97 1.13 -23.94 28.36
N ASP A 98 0.99 -24.87 27.41
CA ASP A 98 1.29 -26.30 27.59
C ASP A 98 2.79 -26.58 27.77
N LEU A 99 3.65 -25.61 27.44
CA LEU A 99 5.10 -25.68 27.64
C LEU A 99 5.52 -24.93 28.91
N ASN A 100 6.59 -25.41 29.52
CA ASN A 100 7.14 -24.86 30.77
C ASN A 100 8.65 -24.72 30.64
N THR A 101 9.09 -23.92 29.66
CA THR A 101 10.49 -23.57 29.52
C THR A 101 10.88 -22.65 30.66
N VAL A 102 11.89 -23.05 31.44
CA VAL A 102 12.24 -22.44 32.74
C VAL A 102 12.73 -20.99 32.63
N THR A 103 13.14 -20.55 31.44
CA THR A 103 13.54 -19.16 31.17
C THR A 103 12.38 -18.25 30.76
N TYR A 104 11.21 -18.81 30.42
CA TYR A 104 10.06 -18.03 29.97
C TYR A 104 9.17 -17.65 31.17
N SER A 105 8.68 -16.41 31.17
CA SER A 105 7.72 -15.86 32.14
C SER A 105 6.33 -15.79 31.54
N ASP A 106 5.31 -16.05 32.35
CA ASP A 106 3.91 -16.04 31.92
C ASP A 106 3.44 -14.59 31.69
N VAL A 107 2.73 -14.35 30.58
CA VAL A 107 1.98 -13.12 30.32
C VAL A 107 0.54 -13.39 30.73
N CYS A 108 -0.01 -12.57 31.62
CA CYS A 108 -1.31 -12.82 32.24
C CYS A 108 -2.20 -11.59 32.16
N PHE A 109 -3.51 -11.79 32.03
CA PHE A 109 -4.46 -10.67 32.02
C PHE A 109 -5.84 -11.06 32.56
N GLY A 110 -6.24 -10.34 33.61
CA GLY A 110 -7.60 -10.27 34.13
C GLY A 110 -8.16 -11.65 34.46
N ASP A 111 -9.20 -12.03 33.72
CA ASP A 111 -9.96 -13.26 33.88
C ASP A 111 -9.96 -14.15 32.62
N LEU A 112 -8.96 -13.99 31.75
CA LEU A 112 -8.90 -14.69 30.47
C LEU A 112 -8.56 -16.19 30.63
N ASP A 113 -9.49 -17.06 30.24
CA ASP A 113 -9.29 -18.51 30.09
C ASP A 113 -8.77 -18.76 28.67
N CYS A 114 -7.53 -19.24 28.53
CA CYS A 114 -6.79 -19.28 27.26
C CYS A 114 -6.30 -20.69 26.87
N THR A 115 -6.34 -20.98 25.57
CA THR A 115 -5.86 -22.24 24.98
C THR A 115 -5.26 -22.00 23.59
N GLN A 116 -4.41 -22.93 23.15
CA GLN A 116 -3.87 -22.93 21.79
C GLN A 116 -4.65 -23.89 20.87
N ILE A 117 -4.81 -23.52 19.59
CA ILE A 117 -5.31 -24.40 18.53
C ILE A 117 -4.36 -24.40 17.32
N THR A 118 -4.33 -25.52 16.57
CA THR A 118 -3.53 -25.72 15.35
C THR A 118 -4.37 -25.80 14.07
N SER A 119 -5.70 -25.78 14.19
CA SER A 119 -6.64 -25.78 13.06
C SER A 119 -8.05 -25.40 13.54
N GLY A 120 -8.84 -24.80 12.66
CA GLY A 120 -10.16 -24.24 12.98
C GLY A 120 -10.07 -22.82 13.57
N ASN A 121 -11.23 -22.21 13.82
CA ASN A 121 -11.36 -20.88 14.43
C ASN A 121 -11.59 -20.98 15.94
N CYS A 122 -11.31 -19.92 16.70
CA CYS A 122 -11.52 -19.89 18.14
C CYS A 122 -12.99 -20.15 18.54
N SER A 123 -13.95 -19.69 17.75
CA SER A 123 -15.39 -19.97 17.85
C SER A 123 -15.77 -21.46 17.92
N GLN A 124 -14.88 -22.36 17.48
CA GLN A 124 -15.12 -23.81 17.42
C GLN A 124 -14.71 -24.56 18.71
N LEU A 125 -14.13 -23.86 19.70
CA LEU A 125 -13.59 -24.48 20.93
C LEU A 125 -14.66 -25.00 21.89
N ASP A 126 -15.81 -24.34 21.98
CA ASP A 126 -16.93 -24.78 22.82
C ASP A 126 -17.70 -25.91 22.13
N GLY A 127 -17.16 -27.13 22.28
CA GLY A 127 -17.51 -28.36 21.55
C GLY A 127 -18.91 -28.96 21.76
N GLY A 128 -19.96 -28.14 21.64
CA GLY A 128 -21.34 -28.59 21.46
C GLY A 128 -21.59 -29.02 20.01
N PRO A 129 -22.42 -30.06 19.76
CA PRO A 129 -22.72 -30.54 18.40
C PRO A 129 -23.63 -29.60 17.57
N GLU A 130 -23.95 -28.41 18.10
CA GLU A 130 -24.67 -27.33 17.42
C GLU A 130 -23.82 -26.04 17.32
N GLY A 131 -22.50 -26.12 17.63
CA GLY A 131 -21.44 -25.19 17.23
C GLY A 131 -21.73 -23.69 17.33
N GLY A 132 -21.71 -23.13 18.54
CA GLY A 132 -21.97 -21.70 18.77
C GLY A 132 -21.65 -21.25 20.19
N GLY A 133 -20.36 -21.24 20.54
CA GLY A 133 -19.85 -20.57 21.75
C GLY A 133 -19.09 -19.31 21.35
N THR A 134 -19.79 -18.17 21.31
CA THR A 134 -19.31 -16.86 20.83
C THR A 134 -18.17 -16.23 21.64
N ASP A 135 -17.77 -16.87 22.73
CA ASP A 135 -17.03 -16.19 23.80
C ASP A 135 -15.51 -16.29 23.61
N TRP A 136 -15.03 -17.12 22.68
CA TRP A 136 -13.62 -17.37 22.40
C TRP A 136 -13.08 -16.49 21.26
N SER A 137 -12.33 -15.44 21.61
CA SER A 137 -11.63 -14.56 20.68
C SER A 137 -10.22 -15.06 20.35
N ARG A 138 -9.70 -14.76 19.16
CA ARG A 138 -8.28 -14.88 18.81
C ARG A 138 -7.50 -13.70 19.37
N ILE A 139 -6.42 -13.95 20.11
CA ILE A 139 -5.52 -12.90 20.62
C ILE A 139 -4.33 -12.66 19.68
N ILE A 140 -3.65 -13.73 19.27
CA ILE A 140 -2.43 -13.69 18.44
C ILE A 140 -2.23 -15.05 17.77
N SER A 141 -1.46 -15.11 16.66
CA SER A 141 -0.91 -16.36 16.12
C SER A 141 0.61 -16.44 16.28
N LEU A 142 1.13 -17.66 16.43
CA LEU A 142 2.53 -17.96 16.72
C LEU A 142 3.18 -18.84 15.64
N SER A 143 4.37 -18.47 15.17
CA SER A 143 5.09 -19.16 14.09
C SER A 143 5.47 -20.62 14.39
N ASP A 144 5.61 -20.96 15.68
CA ASP A 144 5.88 -22.30 16.22
C ASP A 144 5.22 -22.37 17.63
N ILE A 145 5.37 -23.49 18.35
CA ILE A 145 4.87 -23.64 19.72
C ILE A 145 5.80 -23.07 20.80
N THR A 146 7.07 -22.82 20.49
CA THR A 146 8.08 -22.21 21.38
C THR A 146 9.14 -21.48 20.57
N ASN A 147 9.81 -20.49 21.17
CA ASN A 147 10.72 -19.56 20.49
C ASN A 147 10.07 -18.87 19.27
N ALA A 148 8.75 -18.70 19.32
CA ALA A 148 7.92 -18.29 18.20
C ALA A 148 7.87 -16.77 18.04
N HIS A 149 7.72 -16.34 16.79
CA HIS A 149 7.39 -14.97 16.43
C HIS A 149 5.86 -14.83 16.35
N MET A 150 5.36 -13.63 16.57
CA MET A 150 3.92 -13.34 16.65
C MET A 150 3.37 -12.66 15.39
N ALA A 151 2.06 -12.76 15.20
CA ALA A 151 1.31 -11.95 14.24
C ALA A 151 -0.13 -11.72 14.70
N PHE A 152 -0.68 -10.54 14.40
CA PHE A 152 -2.12 -10.30 14.49
C PHE A 152 -2.82 -11.12 13.39
N GLY A 153 -3.93 -11.79 13.69
CA GLY A 153 -4.62 -12.62 12.69
C GLY A 153 -4.08 -14.06 12.59
N ASP A 154 -4.21 -14.67 11.41
CA ASP A 154 -3.97 -16.09 11.09
C ASP A 154 -2.73 -16.36 10.22
N TYR A 155 -1.79 -15.42 10.13
CA TYR A 155 -0.50 -15.64 9.44
C TYR A 155 0.26 -16.89 9.89
N TYR A 156 -0.01 -17.39 11.11
CA TYR A 156 0.56 -18.64 11.61
C TYR A 156 -0.49 -19.63 12.14
N VAL A 157 -0.21 -20.92 11.98
CA VAL A 157 -1.14 -22.01 12.32
C VAL A 157 -1.41 -22.20 13.81
N ASN A 158 -0.55 -21.69 14.71
CA ASN A 158 -0.71 -21.84 16.15
C ASN A 158 -1.41 -20.60 16.73
N MET A 159 -2.75 -20.62 16.79
CA MET A 159 -3.53 -19.50 17.31
C MET A 159 -3.73 -19.62 18.82
N ILE A 160 -3.52 -18.51 19.54
CA ILE A 160 -3.91 -18.35 20.94
C ILE A 160 -5.35 -17.81 20.97
N CYS A 161 -6.25 -18.62 21.51
CA CYS A 161 -7.65 -18.28 21.71
C CYS A 161 -7.90 -18.07 23.21
N CYS A 162 -8.63 -17.02 23.57
CA CYS A 162 -9.01 -16.73 24.95
C CYS A 162 -10.48 -16.33 25.05
N LYS A 163 -11.08 -16.55 26.22
CA LYS A 163 -12.40 -16.00 26.57
C LYS A 163 -12.33 -15.28 27.91
N SER A 164 -13.11 -14.21 28.06
CA SER A 164 -13.36 -13.59 29.37
C SER A 164 -14.57 -14.25 30.05
N SER A 165 -14.61 -14.19 31.39
CA SER A 165 -15.78 -14.59 32.19
C SER A 165 -16.71 -13.42 32.52
N ASN A 166 -16.25 -12.18 32.29
CA ASN A 166 -16.97 -10.94 32.60
C ASN A 166 -17.46 -10.18 31.35
N ALA A 167 -16.92 -10.47 30.16
CA ALA A 167 -17.31 -9.87 28.89
C ALA A 167 -17.46 -10.94 27.81
N ASN A 168 -18.37 -10.72 26.85
CA ASN A 168 -18.43 -11.52 25.63
C ASN A 168 -17.24 -11.16 24.73
N SER A 169 -16.94 -11.95 23.70
CA SER A 169 -16.10 -11.46 22.60
C SER A 169 -16.80 -10.26 21.93
N ILE A 170 -16.04 -9.22 21.58
CA ILE A 170 -16.45 -8.31 20.49
C ILE A 170 -16.39 -9.12 19.20
N CYS A 171 -15.21 -9.67 18.91
CA CYS A 171 -14.89 -10.34 17.66
C CYS A 171 -15.07 -11.86 17.77
N ASN A 172 -16.23 -12.35 17.36
CA ASN A 172 -16.71 -13.68 17.75
C ASN A 172 -16.18 -14.82 16.83
N TYR A 173 -15.75 -14.50 15.59
CA TYR A 173 -15.23 -15.45 14.59
C TYR A 173 -16.24 -16.53 14.09
N ASP A 174 -17.55 -16.24 14.05
CA ASP A 174 -18.63 -17.11 13.58
C ASP A 174 -19.03 -16.93 12.11
N SER A 175 -18.36 -16.03 11.39
CA SER A 175 -18.63 -15.67 9.98
C SER A 175 -19.83 -14.74 9.75
N VAL A 176 -20.31 -14.04 10.79
CA VAL A 176 -21.31 -12.97 10.68
C VAL A 176 -20.80 -11.70 11.34
N CYS A 177 -20.37 -10.72 10.55
CA CYS A 177 -19.99 -9.40 11.08
C CYS A 177 -21.14 -8.70 11.80
N GLU A 178 -20.90 -8.31 13.05
CA GLU A 178 -21.84 -7.64 13.95
C GLU A 178 -21.34 -6.23 14.36
N PRO A 179 -21.38 -5.20 13.48
CA PRO A 179 -20.98 -3.83 13.82
C PRO A 179 -21.74 -3.20 14.99
N ALA A 180 -22.88 -3.78 15.38
CA ALA A 180 -23.64 -3.39 16.56
C ALA A 180 -23.00 -3.83 17.90
N ARG A 181 -22.06 -4.78 17.88
CA ARG A 181 -21.23 -5.24 19.00
C ARG A 181 -19.85 -4.57 19.05
N GLY A 182 -19.41 -4.00 17.92
CA GLY A 182 -18.11 -3.35 17.77
C GLY A 182 -17.17 -4.04 16.77
N GLU A 183 -17.60 -5.12 16.14
CA GLU A 183 -16.80 -5.77 15.09
C GLU A 183 -16.61 -4.85 13.88
N SER A 184 -15.41 -4.90 13.31
CA SER A 184 -15.06 -4.28 12.04
C SER A 184 -13.78 -4.92 11.48
N GLU A 185 -13.48 -4.67 10.21
CA GLU A 185 -12.34 -5.26 9.47
C GLU A 185 -10.98 -5.12 10.16
N GLU A 186 -10.80 -4.10 11.00
CA GLU A 186 -9.53 -3.86 11.71
C GLU A 186 -9.32 -4.83 12.90
N TYR A 187 -10.40 -5.35 13.49
CA TYR A 187 -10.38 -6.20 14.68
C TYR A 187 -10.91 -7.61 14.43
N CYS A 188 -11.71 -7.81 13.38
CA CYS A 188 -12.41 -9.05 13.11
C CYS A 188 -12.40 -9.45 11.63
N ILE A 189 -12.00 -10.69 11.36
CA ILE A 189 -11.67 -11.17 10.00
C ILE A 189 -12.91 -11.52 9.17
N ASP A 190 -14.02 -11.84 9.83
CA ASP A 190 -15.36 -12.06 9.24
C ASP A 190 -16.15 -10.77 9.00
N CYS A 191 -15.58 -9.61 9.36
CA CYS A 191 -15.98 -8.34 8.79
C CYS A 191 -15.30 -8.03 7.45
N LEU A 192 -14.26 -8.78 7.03
CA LEU A 192 -13.80 -8.72 5.65
C LEU A 192 -14.86 -9.35 4.74
N SER A 193 -15.33 -8.56 3.79
CA SER A 193 -16.13 -9.01 2.65
C SER A 193 -15.44 -10.14 1.87
N VAL A 194 -15.96 -11.37 1.92
CA VAL A 194 -15.45 -12.56 1.20
C VAL A 194 -16.16 -12.66 -0.15
N CYS A 195 -15.92 -11.66 -0.98
CA CYS A 195 -16.62 -11.46 -2.24
C CYS A 195 -16.53 -12.69 -3.18
N GLY A 196 -17.68 -13.29 -3.47
CA GLY A 196 -17.87 -14.44 -4.33
C GLY A 196 -18.12 -15.77 -3.61
N ASP A 197 -18.97 -15.79 -2.59
CA ASP A 197 -19.32 -16.99 -1.80
C ASP A 197 -20.82 -17.40 -1.80
N ASP A 198 -21.70 -16.65 -2.49
CA ASP A 198 -23.18 -16.81 -2.53
C ASP A 198 -23.86 -16.49 -1.17
N VAL A 199 -23.23 -15.66 -0.32
CA VAL A 199 -23.78 -15.16 0.95
C VAL A 199 -23.37 -13.70 1.24
N ILE A 200 -24.26 -12.73 0.94
CA ILE A 200 -24.05 -11.32 1.33
C ILE A 200 -23.83 -11.23 2.87
N SER A 201 -22.60 -10.92 3.26
CA SER A 201 -22.08 -10.97 4.63
C SER A 201 -21.18 -9.76 4.93
N GLY A 202 -20.42 -9.75 6.03
CA GLY A 202 -19.42 -8.70 6.29
C GLY A 202 -19.93 -7.25 6.18
N LEU A 203 -19.21 -6.43 5.39
CA LEU A 203 -19.64 -5.11 4.93
C LEU A 203 -20.15 -5.11 3.47
N GLU A 204 -20.63 -6.25 2.98
CA GLU A 204 -21.07 -6.42 1.59
C GLU A 204 -22.43 -5.77 1.36
N ILE A 205 -22.54 -5.06 0.23
CA ILE A 205 -23.80 -4.47 -0.21
C ILE A 205 -24.50 -5.42 -1.21
N CYS A 206 -23.71 -6.30 -1.83
CA CYS A 206 -24.10 -7.39 -2.71
C CYS A 206 -23.00 -8.45 -2.74
N ASP A 207 -23.28 -9.64 -3.27
CA ASP A 207 -22.26 -10.64 -3.59
C ASP A 207 -22.13 -10.85 -5.11
N ILE A 208 -20.95 -11.27 -5.60
CA ILE A 208 -20.68 -11.56 -7.03
C ILE A 208 -20.98 -13.01 -7.44
N GLY A 209 -21.38 -13.90 -6.52
CA GLY A 209 -21.73 -15.29 -6.82
C GLY A 209 -20.53 -16.24 -6.91
N LEU A 210 -20.81 -17.53 -7.09
CA LEU A 210 -19.81 -18.60 -7.02
C LEU A 210 -18.89 -18.69 -8.24
N ASP A 211 -19.21 -17.97 -9.33
CA ASP A 211 -18.32 -17.86 -10.49
C ASP A 211 -17.26 -16.75 -10.34
N GLN A 212 -17.39 -15.92 -9.29
CA GLN A 212 -16.50 -14.82 -8.94
C GLN A 212 -16.38 -13.75 -10.05
N ALA A 213 -17.42 -13.57 -10.86
CA ALA A 213 -17.45 -12.62 -11.97
C ALA A 213 -18.69 -11.69 -11.91
N PRO A 214 -18.51 -10.37 -11.70
CA PRO A 214 -19.59 -9.38 -11.80
C PRO A 214 -20.48 -9.55 -13.03
N GLY A 215 -21.79 -9.70 -12.82
CA GLY A 215 -22.77 -9.92 -13.88
C GLY A 215 -22.89 -11.36 -14.39
N GLY A 216 -22.31 -12.35 -13.71
CA GLY A 216 -22.50 -13.79 -13.98
C GLY A 216 -23.99 -14.19 -13.96
N GLY A 217 -24.81 -13.48 -13.18
CA GLY A 217 -26.27 -13.67 -13.10
C GLY A 217 -26.71 -14.51 -11.90
N ASP A 218 -25.77 -14.96 -11.08
CA ASP A 218 -25.94 -15.35 -9.68
C ASP A 218 -25.65 -14.20 -8.69
N ASP A 219 -25.27 -13.00 -9.15
CA ASP A 219 -25.07 -11.79 -8.32
C ASP A 219 -26.20 -11.60 -7.27
N LEU A 220 -25.85 -11.61 -5.98
CA LEU A 220 -26.80 -11.36 -4.91
C LEU A 220 -26.92 -9.86 -4.63
N LEU A 221 -27.73 -9.16 -5.43
CA LEU A 221 -27.85 -7.69 -5.40
C LEU A 221 -28.64 -7.11 -4.21
N ASN A 222 -28.82 -7.83 -3.10
CA ASN A 222 -29.62 -7.42 -1.93
C ASN A 222 -31.03 -6.88 -2.27
N GLY A 223 -31.64 -7.39 -3.34
CA GLY A 223 -32.93 -6.95 -3.85
C GLY A 223 -32.95 -5.57 -4.53
N LYS A 224 -31.78 -5.03 -4.92
CA LYS A 224 -31.63 -3.81 -5.72
C LYS A 224 -31.64 -4.10 -7.23
N ASP A 225 -32.03 -3.08 -7.98
CA ASP A 225 -31.88 -2.94 -9.43
C ASP A 225 -31.53 -1.47 -9.76
N CYS A 226 -31.22 -1.15 -11.03
CA CYS A 226 -30.90 0.21 -11.44
C CYS A 226 -32.01 1.22 -11.08
N THR A 227 -33.29 0.83 -11.15
CA THR A 227 -34.42 1.72 -10.86
C THR A 227 -34.66 1.98 -9.37
N SER A 228 -33.99 1.21 -8.50
CA SER A 228 -34.08 1.28 -7.03
C SER A 228 -32.73 1.55 -6.36
N TYR A 229 -31.67 1.78 -7.15
CA TYR A 229 -30.35 2.22 -6.71
C TYR A 229 -30.32 3.75 -6.51
N GLY A 230 -29.73 4.22 -5.42
CA GLY A 230 -29.71 5.65 -5.03
C GLY A 230 -30.91 6.09 -4.16
N ASP A 231 -31.01 7.40 -3.95
CA ASP A 231 -32.17 8.06 -3.32
C ASP A 231 -33.41 8.04 -4.25
N ASP A 232 -34.61 8.27 -3.70
CA ASP A 232 -35.87 8.29 -4.47
C ASP A 232 -36.09 9.66 -5.16
N PRO A 233 -36.12 9.77 -6.51
CA PRO A 233 -36.03 8.69 -7.51
C PRO A 233 -34.60 8.42 -8.00
N SER A 234 -34.33 7.16 -8.38
CA SER A 234 -33.06 6.75 -9.01
C SER A 234 -32.72 7.61 -10.25
N PRO A 235 -31.43 7.92 -10.50
CA PRO A 235 -30.99 8.57 -11.73
C PRO A 235 -31.09 7.67 -12.98
N PHE A 236 -31.37 6.37 -12.81
CA PHE A 236 -31.42 5.40 -13.92
C PHE A 236 -32.86 4.96 -14.25
N VAL A 237 -33.18 4.91 -15.54
CA VAL A 237 -34.49 4.52 -16.06
C VAL A 237 -34.61 3.00 -16.34
N GLY A 238 -33.51 2.26 -16.23
CA GLY A 238 -33.45 0.82 -16.47
C GLY A 238 -32.01 0.31 -16.54
N GLY A 239 -31.79 -0.81 -17.22
CA GLY A 239 -30.48 -1.46 -17.38
C GLY A 239 -30.26 -2.61 -16.39
N ASN A 240 -29.03 -3.13 -16.35
CA ASN A 240 -28.60 -4.15 -15.41
C ASN A 240 -27.73 -3.50 -14.32
N LEU A 241 -28.06 -3.76 -13.07
CA LEU A 241 -27.17 -3.48 -11.94
C LEU A 241 -26.30 -4.73 -11.73
N MET A 242 -25.02 -4.56 -11.46
CA MET A 242 -24.10 -5.66 -11.13
C MET A 242 -23.46 -5.40 -9.77
N CYS A 243 -22.93 -6.43 -9.12
CA CYS A 243 -22.12 -6.18 -7.94
C CYS A 243 -20.74 -5.64 -8.35
N ALA A 244 -20.19 -4.66 -7.62
CA ALA A 244 -18.86 -4.13 -7.91
C ALA A 244 -17.78 -5.11 -7.43
N GLU A 245 -16.60 -5.03 -8.04
CA GLU A 245 -15.41 -5.74 -7.60
C GLU A 245 -15.13 -5.45 -6.11
N GLY A 246 -14.96 -6.51 -5.31
CA GLY A 246 -14.83 -6.41 -3.84
C GLY A 246 -16.14 -6.19 -3.07
N CYS A 247 -17.31 -6.31 -3.69
CA CYS A 247 -18.64 -6.47 -3.06
C CYS A 247 -19.17 -5.31 -2.16
N ARG A 248 -18.38 -4.25 -1.97
CA ARG A 248 -18.70 -3.07 -1.14
C ARG A 248 -19.52 -2.00 -1.87
N GLY A 249 -20.09 -2.32 -3.03
CA GLY A 249 -20.83 -1.38 -3.88
C GLY A 249 -21.42 -2.07 -5.11
N PHE A 250 -22.13 -1.32 -5.94
CA PHE A 250 -22.71 -1.81 -7.19
C PHE A 250 -22.03 -1.15 -8.39
N ASP A 251 -21.78 -1.93 -9.45
CA ASP A 251 -21.47 -1.34 -10.75
C ASP A 251 -22.78 -0.91 -11.44
N VAL A 252 -22.75 0.33 -11.91
CA VAL A 252 -23.85 1.01 -12.60
C VAL A 252 -23.54 1.31 -14.06
N PHE A 253 -22.39 0.87 -14.59
CA PHE A 253 -21.99 1.07 -15.99
C PHE A 253 -23.02 0.49 -16.99
N TYR A 254 -23.73 -0.58 -16.59
CA TYR A 254 -24.81 -1.19 -17.38
C TYR A 254 -26.21 -0.68 -17.02
N CYS A 255 -26.33 0.32 -16.14
CA CYS A 255 -27.57 1.05 -15.90
C CYS A 255 -27.80 2.12 -16.98
N THR A 256 -29.07 2.31 -17.37
CA THR A 256 -29.47 3.22 -18.45
C THR A 256 -29.88 4.58 -17.89
N LEU A 257 -29.17 5.63 -18.29
CA LEU A 257 -29.53 7.04 -18.07
C LEU A 257 -30.63 7.50 -19.06
N PRO A 258 -31.25 8.68 -18.85
CA PRO A 258 -31.95 9.41 -19.90
C PRO A 258 -31.07 9.67 -21.15
N ASP A 259 -31.70 9.84 -22.32
CA ASP A 259 -31.03 10.00 -23.62
C ASP A 259 -30.44 11.42 -23.82
N CYS A 260 -29.29 11.70 -23.20
CA CYS A 260 -28.52 12.93 -23.41
C CYS A 260 -28.17 13.15 -24.89
N GLY A 261 -28.43 14.36 -25.43
CA GLY A 261 -28.11 14.74 -26.81
C GLY A 261 -29.31 14.87 -27.78
N ASP A 262 -30.56 14.91 -27.27
CA ASP A 262 -31.78 14.84 -28.09
C ASP A 262 -32.29 16.21 -28.60
N GLY A 263 -31.94 17.31 -27.94
CA GLY A 263 -32.36 18.68 -28.25
C GLY A 263 -33.20 19.40 -27.18
N GLU A 264 -33.66 18.71 -26.12
CA GLU A 264 -34.37 19.30 -24.99
C GLU A 264 -33.68 18.92 -23.65
N ILE A 265 -33.45 19.89 -22.74
CA ILE A 265 -32.83 19.62 -21.42
C ILE A 265 -33.89 19.01 -20.51
N ASP A 266 -33.80 17.72 -20.23
CA ASP A 266 -34.87 16.96 -19.55
C ASP A 266 -34.37 16.23 -18.29
N GLY A 267 -35.31 15.89 -17.39
CA GLY A 267 -35.01 15.13 -16.17
C GLY A 267 -34.07 15.82 -15.17
N LEU A 268 -32.76 15.56 -15.28
CA LEU A 268 -31.71 15.99 -14.34
C LEU A 268 -30.55 16.76 -15.00
N GLU A 269 -30.62 17.02 -16.30
CA GLU A 269 -29.52 17.57 -17.12
C GLU A 269 -29.23 19.06 -16.84
N ASP A 270 -27.95 19.48 -16.99
CA ASP A 270 -27.53 20.89 -16.89
C ASP A 270 -27.26 21.55 -18.26
N CYS A 271 -27.05 20.75 -19.30
CA CYS A 271 -26.73 21.15 -20.67
C CYS A 271 -26.91 19.95 -21.61
N ASP A 272 -27.23 20.19 -22.88
CA ASP A 272 -27.56 19.15 -23.88
C ASP A 272 -26.71 19.32 -25.16
N PRO A 273 -25.79 18.39 -25.49
CA PRO A 273 -24.96 18.44 -26.69
C PRO A 273 -25.48 17.50 -27.80
N PRO A 274 -25.98 18.00 -28.95
CA PRO A 274 -25.38 19.12 -29.67
C PRO A 274 -26.30 20.36 -29.79
N GLY A 275 -27.00 20.71 -28.70
CA GLY A 275 -27.89 21.85 -28.59
C GLY A 275 -27.21 23.23 -28.66
N LEU A 276 -27.98 24.27 -28.29
CA LEU A 276 -27.59 25.67 -28.53
C LEU A 276 -26.53 26.25 -27.59
N ASP A 277 -26.30 25.63 -26.42
CA ASP A 277 -25.39 26.12 -25.37
C ASP A 277 -24.38 25.02 -24.97
N ASN A 278 -23.33 24.84 -25.77
CA ASN A 278 -22.30 23.81 -25.54
C ASN A 278 -21.06 24.31 -24.77
N ASN A 279 -20.84 25.62 -24.71
CA ASN A 279 -19.70 26.26 -24.06
C ASN A 279 -20.18 27.42 -23.17
N GLU A 280 -19.70 27.51 -21.94
CA GLU A 280 -19.93 28.66 -21.06
C GLU A 280 -18.57 29.24 -20.60
N ALA A 281 -18.46 30.56 -20.51
CA ALA A 281 -17.28 31.20 -19.95
C ALA A 281 -17.26 30.97 -18.43
N CYS A 282 -16.17 30.46 -17.86
CA CYS A 282 -16.11 30.26 -16.41
C CYS A 282 -16.23 31.63 -15.71
N ASP A 283 -17.07 31.73 -14.69
CA ASP A 283 -17.39 33.01 -14.05
C ASP A 283 -16.17 33.68 -13.43
N THR A 284 -16.01 34.99 -13.62
CA THR A 284 -14.89 35.80 -13.13
C THR A 284 -14.99 36.12 -11.62
N GLU A 285 -14.89 35.15 -10.67
CA GLU A 285 -15.22 35.30 -9.22
C GLU A 285 -14.21 35.01 -8.01
N GLU A 286 -12.85 34.83 -8.14
CA GLU A 286 -11.71 35.44 -7.28
C GLU A 286 -10.16 35.39 -7.79
N GLY A 287 -9.72 35.67 -9.07
CA GLY A 287 -8.40 35.28 -9.73
C GLY A 287 -8.23 35.36 -11.30
N TYR A 288 -8.05 34.25 -12.05
CA TYR A 288 -7.56 34.00 -13.46
C TYR A 288 -8.53 34.17 -14.70
N GLU A 289 -8.46 33.30 -15.76
CA GLU A 289 -9.13 33.37 -17.10
C GLU A 289 -9.29 31.98 -17.80
N GLY A 290 -10.40 31.70 -18.54
CA GLY A 290 -10.71 30.36 -19.14
C GLY A 290 -12.19 30.08 -19.53
N ILE A 291 -12.49 28.89 -20.10
CA ILE A 291 -13.80 28.41 -20.63
C ILE A 291 -14.12 26.98 -20.12
N LYS A 292 -15.41 26.65 -19.91
CA LYS A 292 -15.91 25.29 -19.62
C LYS A 292 -16.84 24.77 -20.72
N PHE A 293 -16.95 23.45 -20.84
CA PHE A 293 -17.69 22.75 -21.91
C PHE A 293 -18.76 21.82 -21.34
N CYS A 294 -19.84 21.57 -22.09
CA CYS A 294 -20.79 20.52 -21.76
C CYS A 294 -20.19 19.13 -22.04
N ARG A 295 -20.37 18.18 -21.11
CA ARG A 295 -19.93 16.79 -21.23
C ARG A 295 -21.04 15.90 -21.83
N ASP A 296 -20.63 14.74 -22.32
CA ASP A 296 -21.48 13.61 -22.74
C ASP A 296 -22.41 13.05 -21.64
N THR A 297 -22.16 13.41 -20.39
CA THR A 297 -23.03 13.16 -19.22
C THR A 297 -24.10 14.24 -19.01
N CYS A 298 -24.29 15.16 -19.96
CA CYS A 298 -25.19 16.32 -19.86
C CYS A 298 -24.94 17.19 -18.60
N ARG A 299 -23.65 17.34 -18.27
CA ARG A 299 -23.12 18.12 -17.13
C ARG A 299 -22.03 19.10 -17.60
N TRP A 300 -21.91 20.23 -16.91
CA TRP A 300 -20.82 21.18 -17.17
C TRP A 300 -19.46 20.65 -16.67
N GLY A 301 -18.42 20.86 -17.48
CA GLY A 301 -17.05 20.54 -17.15
C GLY A 301 -16.31 21.59 -16.32
N GLU A 302 -15.06 21.23 -16.05
CA GLU A 302 -14.03 21.97 -15.30
C GLU A 302 -13.49 23.20 -16.05
N CYS A 303 -12.64 24.00 -15.40
CA CYS A 303 -11.98 25.15 -16.03
C CYS A 303 -10.45 25.13 -15.88
N ILE A 304 -9.75 25.63 -16.90
CA ILE A 304 -8.31 25.39 -17.13
C ILE A 304 -7.54 26.73 -17.15
N ALA A 305 -6.31 26.73 -16.63
CA ALA A 305 -5.38 27.87 -16.57
C ALA A 305 -4.19 27.69 -17.53
N GLN A 306 -3.30 28.70 -17.62
CA GLN A 306 -2.03 28.64 -18.34
C GLN A 306 -0.95 29.40 -17.53
N GLY A 307 0.20 28.77 -17.27
CA GLY A 307 1.40 29.38 -16.64
C GLY A 307 2.27 30.17 -17.64
N ALA A 308 3.35 30.80 -17.18
CA ALA A 308 4.13 31.75 -17.99
C ALA A 308 5.56 32.08 -17.47
N CYS A 309 6.42 31.06 -17.35
CA CYS A 309 7.87 31.12 -17.11
C CYS A 309 8.56 32.41 -17.63
N GLY A 310 9.28 33.08 -16.72
CA GLY A 310 9.89 34.41 -16.87
C GLY A 310 9.09 35.57 -16.24
N ASP A 311 8.14 35.28 -15.35
CA ASP A 311 7.23 36.25 -14.72
C ASP A 311 7.81 36.91 -13.44
N GLY A 312 8.60 36.15 -12.68
CA GLY A 312 9.07 36.45 -11.32
C GLY A 312 8.30 35.71 -10.21
N VAL A 313 7.51 34.69 -10.56
CA VAL A 313 6.68 33.85 -9.69
C VAL A 313 6.62 32.43 -10.26
N VAL A 314 7.01 31.43 -9.45
CA VAL A 314 6.86 30.01 -9.80
C VAL A 314 5.38 29.60 -9.76
N ASP A 315 4.72 29.49 -10.91
CA ASP A 315 3.29 29.15 -11.01
C ASP A 315 3.08 27.63 -11.01
N TYR A 316 2.97 27.04 -9.81
CA TYR A 316 2.82 25.59 -9.61
C TYR A 316 1.36 25.11 -9.51
N PRO A 317 0.96 24.03 -10.24
CA PRO A 317 1.60 23.49 -11.45
C PRO A 317 1.34 24.41 -12.66
N PRO A 318 2.24 24.48 -13.65
CA PRO A 318 3.24 23.44 -13.98
C PRO A 318 4.71 23.76 -13.64
N GLU A 319 5.05 24.90 -13.02
CA GLU A 319 6.45 25.34 -12.89
C GLU A 319 7.15 24.87 -11.59
N ASP A 320 8.44 24.51 -11.68
CA ASP A 320 9.28 24.06 -10.54
C ASP A 320 10.24 25.16 -10.03
N CYS A 321 10.69 26.01 -10.96
CA CYS A 321 11.51 27.20 -10.73
C CYS A 321 11.01 28.33 -11.64
N ASP A 322 11.59 29.52 -11.55
CA ASP A 322 11.33 30.64 -12.46
C ASP A 322 12.58 31.55 -12.57
N PHE A 323 12.53 32.64 -13.32
CA PHE A 323 13.59 33.67 -13.40
C PHE A 323 13.12 35.02 -12.86
N ASP A 324 13.99 35.68 -12.10
CA ASP A 324 13.73 37.01 -11.57
C ASP A 324 13.90 38.12 -12.62
N SER A 325 13.57 39.36 -12.26
CA SER A 325 13.65 40.53 -13.15
C SER A 325 15.06 40.89 -13.68
N TYR A 326 16.11 40.20 -13.22
CA TYR A 326 17.49 40.28 -13.71
C TYR A 326 17.94 39.04 -14.49
N GLY A 327 17.13 37.97 -14.50
CA GLY A 327 17.46 36.68 -15.11
C GLY A 327 18.19 35.72 -14.16
N GLU A 328 18.18 35.99 -12.85
CA GLU A 328 18.71 35.06 -11.84
C GLU A 328 17.61 34.05 -11.46
N PRO A 329 17.92 32.76 -11.26
CA PRO A 329 16.90 31.73 -10.98
C PRO A 329 16.25 31.90 -9.61
N ILE A 330 14.92 31.80 -9.59
CA ILE A 330 14.06 31.70 -8.40
C ILE A 330 13.67 30.22 -8.25
N TYR A 331 14.32 29.52 -7.33
CA TYR A 331 13.91 28.16 -6.97
C TYR A 331 12.79 28.16 -5.93
N ARG A 332 12.07 27.04 -5.84
CA ARG A 332 11.06 26.78 -4.80
C ARG A 332 11.66 26.92 -3.39
N SER A 333 10.95 27.61 -2.50
CA SER A 333 11.42 27.93 -1.14
C SER A 333 11.82 26.70 -0.31
N GLY A 334 13.13 26.45 -0.20
CA GLY A 334 13.72 25.30 0.49
C GLY A 334 14.86 24.67 -0.30
N ILE A 335 14.85 24.87 -1.62
CA ILE A 335 15.80 24.31 -2.59
C ILE A 335 16.78 25.42 -3.01
N THR A 336 18.08 25.22 -2.80
CA THR A 336 19.14 26.20 -3.16
C THR A 336 20.33 25.60 -3.91
N ASP A 337 20.35 24.28 -4.03
CA ASP A 337 21.45 23.43 -4.47
C ASP A 337 20.89 22.00 -4.60
N CYS A 338 21.70 21.06 -5.09
CA CYS A 338 21.26 19.69 -5.33
C CYS A 338 20.89 18.92 -4.05
N GLU A 339 21.48 19.26 -2.89
CA GLU A 339 21.16 18.61 -1.60
C GLU A 339 19.73 18.93 -1.14
N GLY A 340 19.10 19.98 -1.71
CA GLY A 340 17.71 20.35 -1.45
C GLY A 340 16.71 19.87 -2.51
N VAL A 341 17.14 19.20 -3.59
CA VAL A 341 16.23 18.69 -4.63
C VAL A 341 15.69 17.32 -4.25
N ASP A 342 16.58 16.39 -3.90
CA ASP A 342 16.24 15.04 -3.44
C ASP A 342 17.35 14.46 -2.53
N ASP A 343 16.99 13.52 -1.67
CA ASP A 343 17.72 13.08 -0.45
C ASP A 343 19.06 12.32 -0.70
N GLY A 344 19.56 12.28 -1.95
CA GLY A 344 20.73 11.46 -2.34
C GLY A 344 21.85 12.15 -3.14
N PHE A 345 21.67 13.41 -3.57
CA PHE A 345 22.78 14.21 -4.10
C PHE A 345 23.66 14.73 -2.97
N LEU A 346 24.99 14.55 -3.08
CA LEU A 346 25.98 15.03 -2.10
C LEU A 346 26.60 16.39 -2.52
N GLY A 347 25.78 17.24 -3.14
CA GLY A 347 26.16 18.55 -3.66
C GLY A 347 26.18 18.64 -5.19
N GLY A 348 26.71 19.76 -5.69
CA GLY A 348 26.67 20.16 -7.10
C GLY A 348 26.00 21.53 -7.28
N ASN A 349 25.79 21.94 -8.53
CA ASN A 349 25.00 23.14 -8.83
C ASN A 349 23.63 22.73 -9.37
N LEU A 350 22.58 23.39 -8.87
CA LEU A 350 21.25 23.34 -9.46
C LEU A 350 21.07 24.54 -10.39
N ASP A 351 20.50 24.35 -11.57
CA ASP A 351 20.18 25.43 -12.51
C ASP A 351 18.67 25.43 -12.84
N CYS A 352 18.15 26.51 -13.42
CA CYS A 352 16.77 26.60 -13.91
C CYS A 352 16.79 26.77 -15.43
N ILE A 353 15.94 26.05 -16.16
CA ILE A 353 15.90 26.09 -17.62
C ILE A 353 14.47 26.29 -18.15
N LEU A 354 14.38 27.03 -19.26
CA LEU A 354 13.17 27.13 -20.06
C LEU A 354 13.03 25.87 -20.93
N ALA A 355 11.97 25.09 -20.72
CA ALA A 355 11.57 24.02 -21.62
C ALA A 355 10.96 24.65 -22.90
N GLU A 356 11.78 24.84 -23.95
CA GLU A 356 11.40 25.59 -25.16
C GLU A 356 10.14 25.06 -25.88
N GLU A 357 9.80 23.77 -25.74
CA GLU A 357 8.62 23.17 -26.38
C GLU A 357 7.30 23.43 -25.64
N GLU A 358 7.37 23.71 -24.33
CA GLU A 358 6.21 23.83 -23.43
C GLU A 358 6.06 25.25 -22.84
N ASN A 359 7.12 26.07 -22.89
CA ASN A 359 7.22 27.41 -22.29
C ASN A 359 7.08 27.40 -20.75
N GLU A 360 7.69 26.39 -20.12
CA GLU A 360 7.68 26.17 -18.67
C GLU A 360 9.12 26.25 -18.10
N CYS A 361 9.25 26.59 -16.82
CA CYS A 361 10.54 26.68 -16.12
C CYS A 361 10.72 25.43 -15.25
N ARG A 362 11.79 24.66 -15.51
CA ARG A 362 12.08 23.37 -14.86
C ARG A 362 13.51 23.33 -14.30
N PHE A 363 13.75 22.51 -13.28
CA PHE A 363 15.10 22.30 -12.75
C PHE A 363 16.02 21.64 -13.80
N ASN A 364 17.30 22.02 -13.76
CA ASN A 364 18.38 21.34 -14.47
C ASN A 364 19.36 20.77 -13.44
N VAL A 365 19.31 19.45 -13.25
CA VAL A 365 20.15 18.69 -12.33
C VAL A 365 21.48 18.21 -12.95
N GLY A 366 21.80 18.63 -14.18
CA GLY A 366 22.97 18.16 -14.93
C GLY A 366 24.35 18.54 -14.37
N GLU A 367 24.42 19.39 -13.33
CA GLU A 367 25.64 19.68 -12.55
C GLU A 367 25.57 19.13 -11.10
N CYS A 368 24.61 18.25 -10.79
CA CYS A 368 24.49 17.57 -9.50
C CYS A 368 25.40 16.34 -9.38
N VAL A 369 25.79 15.98 -8.15
CA VAL A 369 26.76 14.92 -7.86
C VAL A 369 26.17 13.89 -6.89
N GLY A 370 25.87 12.70 -7.39
CA GLY A 370 25.37 11.58 -6.60
C GLY A 370 26.37 11.05 -5.56
N GLY A 371 25.84 10.45 -4.48
CA GLY A 371 26.60 9.66 -3.53
C GLY A 371 27.18 8.35 -4.11
N VAL A 372 28.07 7.70 -3.36
CA VAL A 372 28.62 6.39 -3.75
C VAL A 372 27.54 5.32 -3.51
N GLY A 373 26.99 4.77 -4.59
CA GLY A 373 25.79 3.93 -4.54
C GLY A 373 24.48 4.72 -4.67
N PHE A 374 24.54 6.03 -4.91
CA PHE A 374 23.39 6.76 -5.45
C PHE A 374 23.33 6.50 -6.95
N CYS A 375 22.17 6.06 -7.40
CA CYS A 375 21.83 5.95 -8.81
C CYS A 375 20.58 6.81 -8.96
N GLU A 376 20.72 7.89 -9.72
CA GLU A 376 19.77 9.02 -9.75
C GLU A 376 18.32 8.55 -9.89
N ASP A 377 17.47 8.89 -8.92
CA ASP A 377 16.06 8.46 -8.85
C ASP A 377 15.20 8.97 -10.04
N GLU A 378 15.74 9.88 -10.86
CA GLU A 378 15.13 10.34 -12.13
C GLU A 378 15.92 10.00 -13.40
N GLN A 379 17.03 9.24 -13.34
CA GLN A 379 17.58 8.63 -14.58
C GLN A 379 16.65 7.47 -14.98
N PRO A 380 16.00 7.52 -16.16
CA PRO A 380 14.76 6.78 -16.41
C PRO A 380 14.99 5.32 -16.80
N PHE A 381 15.54 4.51 -15.88
CA PHE A 381 15.70 3.06 -16.03
C PHE A 381 14.38 2.31 -15.75
N PHE A 382 13.29 2.88 -16.25
CA PHE A 382 11.98 2.26 -16.27
C PHE A 382 11.83 1.43 -17.55
N TYR A 383 11.80 0.11 -17.42
CA TYR A 383 11.39 -0.72 -18.55
C TYR A 383 9.86 -0.73 -18.68
N GLN A 384 9.34 -0.57 -19.89
CA GLN A 384 7.90 -0.57 -20.12
C GLN A 384 7.40 -1.99 -20.44
N VAL A 385 6.57 -2.54 -19.54
CA VAL A 385 5.81 -3.76 -19.81
C VAL A 385 4.32 -3.41 -19.84
N THR A 386 3.65 -3.77 -20.93
CA THR A 386 2.19 -3.59 -21.12
C THR A 386 1.68 -2.16 -20.78
N GLY A 387 2.50 -1.13 -21.05
CA GLY A 387 2.17 0.28 -20.81
C GLY A 387 2.47 0.80 -19.40
N SER A 388 2.94 -0.05 -18.48
CA SER A 388 3.39 0.33 -17.14
C SER A 388 4.91 0.41 -17.05
N TYR A 389 5.42 1.32 -16.21
CA TYR A 389 6.84 1.62 -16.03
C TYR A 389 7.36 0.95 -14.75
N PHE A 390 8.49 0.23 -14.82
CA PHE A 390 9.04 -0.55 -13.72
C PHE A 390 10.52 -0.26 -13.46
N SER A 391 10.87 0.07 -12.22
CA SER A 391 12.26 0.15 -11.74
C SER A 391 12.81 -1.26 -11.43
N PRO A 392 14.01 -1.64 -11.89
CA PRO A 392 14.58 -2.97 -11.65
C PRO A 392 14.79 -3.26 -10.14
N GLN A 393 14.45 -4.47 -9.71
CA GLN A 393 14.58 -4.98 -8.33
C GLN A 393 15.59 -6.14 -8.24
N SER A 394 16.19 -6.55 -9.36
CA SER A 394 17.30 -7.51 -9.43
C SER A 394 18.28 -7.15 -10.53
N CYS A 395 19.52 -7.66 -10.47
CA CYS A 395 20.51 -7.48 -11.55
C CYS A 395 19.97 -7.99 -12.91
N TYR A 396 19.06 -8.96 -12.91
CA TYR A 396 18.46 -9.52 -14.12
C TYR A 396 17.46 -8.58 -14.79
N GLU A 397 16.82 -7.68 -14.03
CA GLU A 397 15.83 -6.76 -14.56
C GLU A 397 16.49 -5.58 -15.31
N TYR A 398 17.79 -5.32 -15.11
CA TYR A 398 18.61 -4.49 -16.02
C TYR A 398 18.77 -5.08 -17.45
N ASN A 399 18.37 -6.34 -17.68
CA ASN A 399 18.28 -6.91 -19.03
C ASN A 399 16.91 -6.68 -19.68
N LEU A 400 15.94 -6.15 -18.92
CA LEU A 400 14.64 -5.70 -19.43
C LEU A 400 14.66 -4.18 -19.72
N VAL A 401 15.57 -3.44 -19.08
CA VAL A 401 15.83 -2.02 -19.37
C VAL A 401 16.55 -1.88 -20.72
N TYR A 402 15.80 -1.48 -21.73
CA TYR A 402 16.32 -0.97 -23.00
C TYR A 402 16.24 0.56 -22.98
N PRO A 403 17.37 1.29 -22.92
CA PRO A 403 17.37 2.73 -23.19
C PRO A 403 16.94 2.99 -24.65
N ASP A 404 16.32 4.13 -24.93
CA ASP A 404 15.66 4.44 -26.21
C ASP A 404 16.62 4.92 -27.32
N SER A 405 17.88 4.46 -27.28
CA SER A 405 18.95 4.74 -28.27
C SER A 405 19.92 3.57 -28.44
N ASP A 406 20.73 3.59 -29.50
CA ASP A 406 21.63 2.49 -29.93
C ASP A 406 22.82 2.19 -28.98
N ASP A 407 22.88 2.80 -27.80
CA ASP A 407 24.04 2.82 -26.90
C ASP A 407 24.02 1.67 -25.88
N ALA A 408 24.44 0.48 -26.34
CA ALA A 408 24.55 -0.71 -25.49
C ALA A 408 25.58 -0.59 -24.34
N ASP A 409 26.54 0.34 -24.47
CA ASP A 409 27.60 0.61 -23.49
C ASP A 409 27.03 1.04 -22.12
N ASP A 410 25.87 1.71 -22.09
CA ASP A 410 25.22 2.17 -20.85
C ASP A 410 24.76 1.01 -19.95
N ARG A 411 24.31 -0.12 -20.54
CA ARG A 411 23.88 -1.30 -19.76
C ARG A 411 25.04 -1.97 -19.02
N GLU A 412 26.26 -1.93 -19.58
CA GLU A 412 27.48 -2.41 -18.90
C GLU A 412 27.80 -1.52 -17.69
N GLU A 413 27.82 -0.20 -17.87
CA GLU A 413 28.15 0.72 -16.78
C GLU A 413 27.09 0.72 -15.65
N LEU A 414 25.79 0.69 -15.99
CA LEU A 414 24.71 0.63 -15.00
C LEU A 414 24.74 -0.66 -14.17
N CYS A 415 25.01 -1.79 -14.81
CA CYS A 415 25.20 -3.05 -14.11
C CYS A 415 26.37 -3.00 -13.13
N ALA A 416 27.54 -2.52 -13.60
CA ALA A 416 28.76 -2.41 -12.80
C ALA A 416 28.66 -1.39 -11.64
N ARG A 417 27.70 -0.46 -11.68
CA ARG A 417 27.42 0.50 -10.59
C ARG A 417 26.62 -0.09 -9.41
N ASN A 418 26.17 -1.35 -9.47
CA ASN A 418 25.39 -2.02 -8.42
C ASN A 418 24.04 -1.33 -8.06
N CYS A 419 23.41 -0.67 -9.04
CA CYS A 419 22.25 0.21 -8.84
C CYS A 419 20.91 -0.47 -8.46
N VAL A 420 20.89 -1.62 -7.80
CA VAL A 420 19.65 -2.34 -7.47
C VAL A 420 19.29 -2.20 -5.99
N PRO A 421 18.08 -1.70 -5.64
CA PRO A 421 17.52 -1.85 -4.30
C PRO A 421 17.38 -3.34 -3.95
N GLY A 422 18.26 -3.83 -3.06
CA GLY A 422 18.30 -5.25 -2.66
C GLY A 422 19.58 -6.00 -3.07
N ALA A 423 20.43 -5.45 -3.95
CA ALA A 423 21.76 -6.03 -4.21
C ALA A 423 22.67 -6.05 -2.96
N SER A 424 22.30 -5.31 -1.90
CA SER A 424 22.97 -5.31 -0.59
C SER A 424 22.51 -6.43 0.36
N ASP A 425 21.39 -7.12 0.10
CA ASP A 425 20.80 -8.08 1.05
C ASP A 425 20.62 -9.49 0.43
N PRO A 426 21.53 -10.44 0.71
CA PRO A 426 21.45 -11.79 0.16
C PRO A 426 20.32 -12.65 0.75
N VAL A 427 19.65 -12.22 1.83
CA VAL A 427 18.58 -13.00 2.47
C VAL A 427 17.35 -13.11 1.56
N ASN A 428 17.04 -12.07 0.78
CA ASN A 428 15.95 -12.11 -0.20
C ASN A 428 16.20 -13.08 -1.38
N ASN A 429 17.43 -13.57 -1.56
CA ASN A 429 17.77 -14.60 -2.55
C ASN A 429 17.74 -16.02 -1.97
N GLY A 430 17.25 -16.21 -0.74
CA GLY A 430 17.13 -17.53 -0.09
C GLY A 430 18.38 -18.01 0.64
N TYR A 431 19.45 -17.21 0.71
CA TYR A 431 20.67 -17.57 1.41
C TYR A 431 20.58 -17.21 2.90
N GLY A 432 20.80 -18.19 3.78
CA GLY A 432 21.07 -17.92 5.19
C GLY A 432 22.35 -17.09 5.34
N GLY A 433 22.29 -16.00 6.10
CA GLY A 433 23.27 -14.91 6.11
C GLY A 433 24.71 -15.20 6.61
N GLU A 434 25.13 -16.46 6.68
CA GLU A 434 26.51 -16.88 7.00
C GLU A 434 27.23 -17.54 5.80
N ALA A 435 26.64 -17.58 4.61
CA ALA A 435 27.13 -18.37 3.46
C ALA A 435 28.01 -17.61 2.43
N LEU A 436 27.97 -16.27 2.39
CA LEU A 436 28.54 -15.46 1.30
C LEU A 436 29.58 -14.43 1.81
N ASP A 437 30.72 -14.31 1.12
CA ASP A 437 31.83 -13.39 1.51
C ASP A 437 31.78 -12.04 0.79
N VAL A 438 31.41 -12.05 -0.49
CA VAL A 438 31.33 -10.89 -1.40
C VAL A 438 30.20 -11.13 -2.41
N TRP A 439 29.42 -10.11 -2.76
CA TRP A 439 28.36 -10.21 -3.78
C TRP A 439 28.05 -8.87 -4.48
N GLY A 440 27.32 -8.90 -5.59
CA GLY A 440 26.90 -7.72 -6.35
C GLY A 440 26.31 -8.04 -7.72
N CYS A 441 26.19 -7.05 -8.60
CA CYS A 441 25.91 -7.19 -10.03
C CYS A 441 27.20 -7.07 -10.85
N ASP A 442 27.35 -7.87 -11.90
CA ASP A 442 28.45 -7.79 -12.87
C ASP A 442 27.95 -8.10 -14.29
N TRP A 443 28.73 -7.75 -15.32
CA TRP A 443 28.30 -7.76 -16.71
C TRP A 443 29.01 -8.83 -17.55
N ASP A 444 28.25 -9.80 -18.05
CA ASP A 444 28.77 -10.82 -18.97
C ASP A 444 28.57 -10.37 -20.42
N SER A 445 29.60 -9.69 -20.94
CA SER A 445 29.68 -9.25 -22.35
C SER A 445 29.72 -10.42 -23.37
N SER A 446 29.57 -11.67 -22.94
CA SER A 446 29.39 -12.84 -23.80
C SER A 446 27.96 -13.42 -23.80
N GLY A 447 27.04 -12.79 -23.04
CA GLY A 447 25.61 -13.08 -23.03
C GLY A 447 24.88 -12.74 -24.33
N ALA A 448 23.56 -12.89 -24.31
CA ALA A 448 22.71 -12.57 -25.46
C ALA A 448 22.72 -11.05 -25.78
N ASP A 449 22.46 -10.73 -27.06
CA ASP A 449 22.15 -9.38 -27.56
C ASP A 449 23.08 -8.23 -27.10
N GLY A 450 24.36 -8.55 -26.88
CA GLY A 450 25.42 -7.59 -26.53
C GLY A 450 25.95 -7.74 -25.10
N GLY A 451 25.19 -8.38 -24.21
CA GLY A 451 25.61 -8.69 -22.84
C GLY A 451 24.44 -8.82 -21.88
N GLU A 452 24.70 -9.53 -20.77
CA GLU A 452 23.74 -9.75 -19.69
C GLU A 452 24.31 -9.26 -18.35
N CYS A 453 23.52 -8.47 -17.62
CA CYS A 453 23.76 -8.16 -16.22
C CYS A 453 23.34 -9.35 -15.36
N TYR A 454 24.18 -9.78 -14.43
CA TYR A 454 23.95 -10.96 -13.61
C TYR A 454 24.32 -10.69 -12.14
N PHE A 455 23.65 -11.36 -11.21
CA PHE A 455 24.04 -11.33 -9.80
C PHE A 455 25.18 -12.33 -9.57
N TYR A 456 26.23 -11.88 -8.88
CA TYR A 456 27.40 -12.68 -8.53
C TYR A 456 27.61 -12.75 -7.02
N PHE A 457 28.25 -13.83 -6.59
CA PHE A 457 28.67 -14.02 -5.21
C PHE A 457 29.98 -14.80 -5.11
N THR A 458 30.64 -14.72 -3.96
CA THR A 458 31.74 -15.60 -3.56
C THR A 458 31.23 -16.52 -2.45
N ASP A 459 31.15 -17.81 -2.76
CA ASP A 459 30.80 -18.88 -1.82
C ASP A 459 31.97 -19.11 -0.84
N ILE A 460 31.67 -19.08 0.46
CA ILE A 460 32.67 -19.22 1.54
C ILE A 460 33.34 -20.61 1.55
N ASP A 461 32.62 -21.68 1.20
CA ASP A 461 33.12 -23.06 1.27
C ASP A 461 34.00 -23.43 0.06
N SER A 462 33.68 -22.94 -1.14
CA SER A 462 34.54 -23.13 -2.33
C SER A 462 35.60 -22.04 -2.51
N GLY A 463 35.38 -20.83 -1.96
CA GLY A 463 36.20 -19.64 -2.22
C GLY A 463 36.16 -19.18 -3.68
N GLY A 464 35.12 -19.59 -4.41
CA GLY A 464 34.96 -19.38 -5.84
C GLY A 464 33.89 -18.33 -6.17
N LEU A 465 34.14 -17.57 -7.24
CA LEU A 465 33.16 -16.65 -7.80
C LEU A 465 32.07 -17.42 -8.58
N CYS A 466 30.82 -17.04 -8.37
CA CYS A 466 29.63 -17.74 -8.86
C CYS A 466 28.64 -16.73 -9.43
N LYS A 467 28.10 -16.98 -10.63
CA LYS A 467 26.94 -16.25 -11.14
C LYS A 467 25.67 -17.05 -10.94
N THR A 468 24.62 -16.43 -10.43
CA THR A 468 23.28 -17.02 -10.47
C THR A 468 22.69 -16.95 -11.88
N GLU A 469 21.56 -17.62 -12.08
CA GLU A 469 20.68 -17.50 -13.23
C GLU A 469 19.24 -17.72 -12.72
N LEU A 470 18.35 -16.75 -12.95
CA LEU A 470 16.93 -16.84 -12.56
C LEU A 470 16.10 -17.40 -13.72
N LEU A 471 15.49 -18.56 -13.51
CA LEU A 471 14.53 -19.15 -14.42
C LEU A 471 13.13 -19.00 -13.82
N TYR A 472 12.33 -18.09 -14.37
CA TYR A 472 10.94 -17.89 -13.94
C TYR A 472 10.10 -19.12 -14.29
N ALA A 473 9.50 -19.76 -13.27
CA ALA A 473 8.61 -20.90 -13.47
C ALA A 473 7.17 -20.44 -13.73
N GLU A 474 6.79 -19.31 -13.15
CA GLU A 474 5.43 -18.74 -13.15
C GLU A 474 5.50 -17.21 -13.42
N GLU A 475 4.45 -16.67 -14.03
CA GLU A 475 4.24 -15.22 -14.19
C GLU A 475 3.56 -14.64 -12.93
N CYS A 476 3.73 -13.33 -12.68
CA CYS A 476 3.06 -12.66 -11.57
C CYS A 476 1.56 -12.49 -11.85
N SER A 477 0.71 -12.83 -10.88
CA SER A 477 -0.71 -12.47 -10.87
C SER A 477 -0.94 -11.14 -10.11
N ALA A 478 -2.19 -10.70 -10.02
CA ALA A 478 -2.58 -9.63 -9.10
C ALA A 478 -2.74 -10.13 -7.66
N ASP A 479 -3.06 -11.43 -7.52
CA ASP A 479 -3.51 -12.07 -6.27
C ASP A 479 -2.36 -12.66 -5.44
N ASP A 480 -1.21 -12.96 -6.07
CA ASP A 480 0.01 -13.40 -5.40
C ASP A 480 1.10 -12.32 -5.51
N ALA A 481 1.57 -11.84 -4.36
CA ALA A 481 2.67 -10.90 -4.25
C ALA A 481 4.05 -11.55 -4.57
N PHE A 482 4.10 -12.85 -4.86
CA PHE A 482 5.29 -13.63 -5.12
C PHE A 482 5.14 -14.48 -6.40
N ARG A 483 6.27 -14.93 -6.95
CA ARG A 483 6.33 -15.90 -8.07
C ARG A 483 7.39 -16.96 -7.80
N THR A 484 7.12 -18.20 -8.22
CA THR A 484 8.11 -19.28 -8.14
C THR A 484 9.21 -19.08 -9.17
N VAL A 485 10.46 -19.15 -8.73
CA VAL A 485 11.66 -19.09 -9.58
C VAL A 485 12.61 -20.23 -9.25
N VAL A 486 13.30 -20.72 -10.28
CA VAL A 486 14.40 -21.66 -10.13
C VAL A 486 15.72 -20.89 -10.20
N ILE A 487 16.43 -20.79 -9.08
CA ILE A 487 17.80 -20.24 -9.02
C ILE A 487 18.77 -21.35 -9.40
N ASN A 488 19.50 -21.15 -10.49
CA ASN A 488 20.69 -21.91 -10.86
C ASN A 488 21.96 -21.11 -10.46
N ALA A 489 23.09 -21.77 -10.24
CA ALA A 489 24.37 -21.12 -9.89
C ALA A 489 25.56 -21.79 -10.61
N THR A 490 26.40 -20.98 -11.26
CA THR A 490 27.47 -21.46 -12.15
C THR A 490 28.82 -20.77 -11.89
N PRO A 491 29.96 -21.50 -12.01
CA PRO A 491 31.28 -20.99 -11.61
C PRO A 491 31.88 -20.03 -12.64
N ILE A 492 32.29 -18.85 -12.19
CA ILE A 492 32.90 -17.82 -13.04
C ILE A 492 34.39 -18.13 -13.21
N GLY A 493 34.77 -18.64 -14.40
CA GLY A 493 36.17 -18.83 -14.78
C GLY A 493 36.88 -20.07 -14.20
N GLY A 494 36.14 -21.05 -13.66
CA GLY A 494 36.74 -22.23 -13.03
C GLY A 494 35.91 -23.51 -13.06
N SER A 495 36.20 -24.43 -12.14
CA SER A 495 35.61 -25.77 -12.08
C SER A 495 35.25 -26.22 -10.66
N TRP A 496 34.91 -25.26 -9.79
CA TRP A 496 34.18 -25.55 -8.55
C TRP A 496 32.69 -25.77 -8.87
N GLN A 497 31.93 -26.22 -7.89
CA GLN A 497 30.47 -26.20 -7.92
C GLN A 497 30.02 -25.04 -7.04
N CYS A 498 29.10 -24.22 -7.54
CA CYS A 498 28.47 -23.17 -6.75
C CYS A 498 27.25 -23.74 -6.02
N ASP A 499 27.04 -23.36 -4.77
CA ASP A 499 25.81 -23.67 -4.06
C ASP A 499 24.78 -22.55 -4.29
N ALA A 500 23.56 -22.90 -4.67
CA ALA A 500 22.44 -21.95 -4.83
C ALA A 500 21.64 -21.72 -3.54
N GLY A 501 22.03 -22.38 -2.44
CA GLY A 501 21.27 -22.52 -1.18
C GLY A 501 20.74 -23.94 -0.93
N CYS A 502 20.86 -24.85 -1.90
CA CYS A 502 20.27 -26.20 -1.90
C CYS A 502 21.28 -27.34 -2.08
N GLY A 503 22.58 -27.05 -2.10
CA GLY A 503 23.67 -28.00 -2.31
C GLY A 503 24.55 -27.63 -3.51
N PRO A 504 25.85 -27.96 -3.52
CA PRO A 504 26.75 -27.57 -4.60
C PRO A 504 26.34 -28.15 -5.96
N GLY A 505 26.04 -27.28 -6.92
CA GLY A 505 25.56 -27.63 -8.26
C GLY A 505 24.11 -28.14 -8.32
N VAL A 506 23.29 -27.80 -7.32
CA VAL A 506 21.85 -28.07 -7.27
C VAL A 506 21.12 -26.74 -7.46
N ALA A 507 20.09 -26.72 -8.31
CA ALA A 507 19.23 -25.55 -8.47
C ALA A 507 18.14 -25.52 -7.39
N CYS A 508 17.79 -24.34 -6.90
CA CYS A 508 16.77 -24.13 -5.88
C CYS A 508 15.46 -23.64 -6.50
N GLU A 509 14.32 -24.23 -6.11
CA GLU A 509 13.02 -23.55 -6.22
C GLU A 509 12.86 -22.61 -5.01
N THR A 510 12.53 -21.34 -5.25
CA THR A 510 12.20 -20.37 -4.20
C THR A 510 11.12 -19.40 -4.70
N GLN A 511 10.50 -18.66 -3.78
CA GLN A 511 9.59 -17.57 -4.11
C GLN A 511 10.33 -16.24 -4.02
N VAL A 512 10.34 -15.48 -5.12
CA VAL A 512 10.74 -14.06 -5.10
C VAL A 512 9.51 -13.19 -5.13
N ARG A 513 9.55 -12.05 -4.44
CA ARG A 513 8.47 -11.06 -4.50
C ARG A 513 8.33 -10.55 -5.94
N CYS A 514 7.11 -10.49 -6.44
CA CYS A 514 6.82 -9.83 -7.70
C CYS A 514 7.15 -8.33 -7.60
N PRO A 515 7.66 -7.70 -8.68
CA PRO A 515 7.87 -6.26 -8.69
C PRO A 515 6.55 -5.58 -8.35
N ARG A 516 6.56 -4.69 -7.34
CA ARG A 516 5.33 -4.06 -6.84
C ARG A 516 4.67 -3.27 -7.96
N VAL A 517 3.58 -3.81 -8.51
CA VAL A 517 2.63 -3.03 -9.30
C VAL A 517 1.98 -2.06 -8.31
N ILE A 518 2.53 -0.84 -8.21
CA ILE A 518 1.92 0.21 -7.39
C ILE A 518 0.69 0.69 -8.14
N ILE A 519 -0.44 0.00 -7.92
CA ILE A 519 -1.77 0.51 -8.22
C ILE A 519 -1.97 1.70 -7.28
N LEU A 520 -1.53 2.88 -7.71
CA LEU A 520 -1.57 4.10 -6.91
C LEU A 520 -3.03 4.38 -6.53
N PRO A 521 -3.43 4.28 -5.23
CA PRO A 521 -4.83 4.43 -4.84
C PRO A 521 -5.38 5.83 -5.16
N PHE A 522 -4.49 6.82 -5.29
CA PHE A 522 -4.79 8.19 -5.69
C PHE A 522 -5.01 8.39 -7.20
N PHE A 523 -4.75 7.37 -8.03
CA PHE A 523 -5.12 7.36 -9.46
C PHE A 523 -6.20 6.32 -9.81
N GLY A 524 -6.85 5.73 -8.79
CA GLY A 524 -8.24 5.30 -8.96
C GLY A 524 -9.08 6.49 -9.41
N ALA A 525 -9.96 6.31 -10.41
CA ALA A 525 -10.60 7.42 -11.14
C ALA A 525 -11.33 8.44 -10.23
N ILE A 526 -11.84 7.99 -9.08
CA ILE A 526 -12.48 8.81 -8.06
C ILE A 526 -11.52 9.85 -7.46
N ALA A 527 -10.29 9.46 -7.13
CA ALA A 527 -9.29 10.36 -6.54
C ALA A 527 -8.76 11.38 -7.57
N PHE A 528 -8.59 10.94 -8.84
CA PHE A 528 -8.33 11.85 -9.96
C PHE A 528 -9.45 12.89 -10.12
N VAL A 529 -10.72 12.48 -10.03
CA VAL A 529 -11.89 13.38 -10.04
C VAL A 529 -11.91 14.34 -8.84
N PHE A 530 -11.52 13.93 -7.63
CA PHE A 530 -11.42 14.85 -6.49
C PHE A 530 -10.25 15.82 -6.59
N GLY A 531 -9.11 15.41 -7.16
CA GLY A 531 -7.99 16.31 -7.47
C GLY A 531 -8.42 17.39 -8.48
N ILE A 532 -9.09 16.96 -9.54
CA ILE A 532 -9.78 17.80 -10.55
C ILE A 532 -10.73 18.81 -9.86
N ILE A 533 -11.73 18.34 -9.09
CA ILE A 533 -12.68 19.21 -8.37
C ILE A 533 -11.95 20.19 -7.43
N SER A 534 -10.87 19.77 -6.77
CA SER A 534 -10.09 20.63 -5.88
C SER A 534 -9.34 21.71 -6.63
N ILE A 535 -8.71 21.37 -7.75
CA ILE A 535 -8.08 22.34 -8.67
C ILE A 535 -9.14 23.30 -9.22
N SER A 536 -10.33 22.82 -9.61
CA SER A 536 -11.43 23.69 -10.04
C SER A 536 -12.08 24.51 -8.93
N ILE A 537 -12.03 24.09 -7.66
CA ILE A 537 -12.47 24.94 -6.53
C ILE A 537 -11.41 25.97 -6.17
N ILE A 538 -10.11 25.67 -6.36
CA ILE A 538 -9.05 26.68 -6.30
C ILE A 538 -9.21 27.65 -7.47
N TYR A 539 -9.45 27.17 -8.69
CA TYR A 539 -9.76 27.96 -9.87
C TYR A 539 -11.04 28.81 -9.68
N LEU A 540 -12.08 28.28 -9.03
CA LEU A 540 -13.30 29.03 -8.65
C LEU A 540 -13.18 29.75 -7.30
N CYS A 541 -12.00 29.72 -6.68
CA CYS A 541 -11.47 30.73 -5.76
C CYS A 541 -10.39 31.60 -6.46
N TRP A 542 -10.33 31.52 -7.79
CA TRP A 542 -9.44 32.26 -8.67
C TRP A 542 -10.12 32.68 -10.00
N LYS A 543 -11.14 33.57 -9.98
CA LYS A 543 -11.51 34.48 -11.13
C LYS A 543 -11.97 36.04 -11.09
N ARG A 544 -12.19 36.77 -9.94
CA ARG A 544 -12.57 38.21 -9.61
C ARG A 544 -11.48 39.10 -8.98
N LYS A 545 -10.37 38.52 -8.48
CA LYS A 545 -9.22 39.35 -8.07
C LYS A 545 -8.79 40.25 -9.25
N LYS A 546 -9.08 39.79 -10.48
CA LYS A 546 -9.27 40.57 -11.71
C LYS A 546 -10.68 41.19 -11.77
#